data_AF-A0A815FP45-F1
#
_entry.id   AF-A0A815FP45-F1
#
_cell.length_a   1.000
_cell.length_b   1.000
_cell.length_c   1.000
_cell.angle_alpha   90.00
_cell.angle_beta   90.00
_cell.angle_gamma   90.00
#
_symmetry.space_group_name_H-M   'P 1'
#
loop_
_entity.id
_entity.type
_entity.pdbx_description
1 polymer ?
#
loop_
_entity_poly.entity_id
_entity_poly.type
_entity_poly.pdbx_seq_one_letter_code
_entity_poly.pdbx_strand_id
1 'polypeptide(L)'
;MNSRIRNILDLNTPSSSTNNSIKFQKLTNVTNIISPTNVSNGSNDQYLRICLPCTQIIQQHFNQIRYKHIPTDEIFTLYEKIIQALNEYTNNHPTYSAIVDSLLNGDTKYQIMDAKRTYRDLSIHYEKIDSTSKLILKLADNDKTSDNRYAILCRNIRTYSLQSLQNFAISTKRIPTEDDIKRACDEKKRLENERMAQFASTIPGLSSYVSGIPVKLEPFVHQYYQVTQFLEQAKLDGRHEDIESLEMNLKELERAINAIQHK
;
A
#
# COMPACT_ATOMS: atom_id res chain seq x y z
N MET A 1 8.25 16.26 1.31
CA MET A 1 8.69 16.78 0.00
C MET A 1 7.96 15.99 -1.07
N ASN A 2 7.14 16.69 -1.86
CA ASN A 2 6.11 16.14 -2.74
C ASN A 2 6.66 15.49 -4.03
N SER A 3 5.91 14.47 -4.47
CA SER A 3 5.61 14.07 -5.86
C SER A 3 6.76 13.74 -6.82
N ARG A 4 6.92 12.43 -7.10
CA ARG A 4 7.53 11.96 -8.36
C ARG A 4 6.84 10.70 -8.86
N ILE A 5 5.69 10.84 -9.53
CA ILE A 5 5.29 9.89 -10.58
C ILE A 5 4.57 10.69 -11.67
N ARG A 6 5.27 10.95 -12.77
CA ARG A 6 4.71 11.12 -14.12
C ARG A 6 5.86 11.02 -15.12
N ASN A 7 5.95 9.88 -15.80
CA ASN A 7 6.45 9.73 -17.17
C ASN A 7 6.62 8.24 -17.49
N ILE A 8 5.56 7.62 -17.99
CA ILE A 8 5.66 6.45 -18.86
C ILE A 8 4.59 6.63 -19.92
N LEU A 9 4.97 7.23 -21.05
CA LEU A 9 4.38 7.08 -22.39
C LEU A 9 5.15 7.98 -23.36
N ASP A 10 6.43 7.66 -23.57
CA ASP A 10 7.14 8.00 -24.80
C ASP A 10 7.39 6.68 -25.53
N LEU A 11 6.43 6.30 -26.37
CA LEU A 11 6.60 5.29 -27.41
C LEU A 11 6.35 6.00 -28.73
N ASN A 12 7.45 6.51 -29.29
CA ASN A 12 7.52 6.95 -30.68
C ASN A 12 7.58 5.73 -31.59
N THR A 13 6.60 5.59 -32.50
CA THR A 13 6.79 5.13 -33.89
C THR A 13 5.69 5.73 -34.78
N PRO A 14 5.97 5.92 -36.08
CA PRO A 14 5.51 7.08 -36.82
C PRO A 14 4.21 6.82 -37.57
N SER A 15 3.24 7.72 -37.43
CA SER A 15 2.23 7.91 -38.46
C SER A 15 1.65 9.31 -38.36
N SER A 16 1.60 9.95 -39.52
CA SER A 16 1.17 11.31 -39.76
C SER A 16 -0.24 11.57 -39.21
N SER A 17 -0.37 12.45 -38.22
CA SER A 17 -1.60 13.22 -38.03
C SER A 17 -1.36 14.35 -37.03
N THR A 18 -1.63 15.55 -37.51
CA THR A 18 -1.43 16.86 -36.91
C THR A 18 -2.08 17.01 -35.53
N ASN A 19 -1.25 17.34 -34.53
CA ASN A 19 -1.67 17.83 -33.23
C ASN A 19 -2.34 19.21 -33.38
N ASN A 20 -3.68 19.26 -33.41
CA ASN A 20 -4.41 20.52 -33.38
C ASN A 20 -4.79 20.91 -31.95
N SER A 21 -3.83 21.48 -31.23
CA SER A 21 -4.10 22.17 -29.96
C SER A 21 -4.75 23.53 -30.27
N ILE A 22 -6.05 23.66 -29.99
CA ILE A 22 -6.78 24.93 -30.16
C ILE A 22 -6.38 25.86 -29.02
N LYS A 23 -5.50 26.83 -29.31
CA LYS A 23 -5.20 27.93 -28.40
C LYS A 23 -6.29 28.99 -28.48
N PHE A 24 -6.98 29.23 -27.37
CA PHE A 24 -7.92 30.35 -27.23
C PHE A 24 -7.18 31.57 -26.70
N GLN A 25 -7.00 32.60 -27.54
CA GLN A 25 -6.54 33.90 -27.07
C GLN A 25 -7.75 34.75 -26.68
N LYS A 26 -7.73 35.25 -25.44
CA LYS A 26 -8.67 36.28 -24.98
C LYS A 26 -8.28 37.61 -25.65
N LEU A 27 -9.08 38.05 -26.62
CA LEU A 27 -9.22 39.47 -26.91
C LEU A 27 -10.68 39.88 -26.77
N THR A 28 -10.85 41.07 -26.21
CA THR A 28 -12.12 41.72 -25.92
C THR A 28 -12.93 41.90 -27.20
N ASN A 29 -14.05 41.17 -27.26
CA ASN A 29 -15.28 41.44 -28.04
C ASN A 29 -15.56 40.67 -29.34
N VAL A 30 -14.71 39.76 -29.83
CA VAL A 30 -15.11 38.78 -30.89
C VAL A 30 -14.35 37.48 -30.71
N THR A 31 -15.04 36.34 -30.62
CA THR A 31 -14.41 35.00 -30.52
C THR A 31 -14.51 34.28 -31.87
N ASN A 32 -13.37 34.03 -32.52
CA ASN A 32 -13.30 33.37 -33.82
C ASN A 32 -13.39 31.84 -33.69
N ILE A 33 -14.16 31.19 -34.57
CA ILE A 33 -14.23 29.73 -34.74
C ILE A 33 -13.63 29.39 -36.12
N ILE A 34 -12.79 28.36 -36.19
CA ILE A 34 -12.18 27.87 -37.45
C ILE A 34 -12.94 26.62 -37.92
N SER A 35 -13.39 26.61 -39.18
CA SER A 35 -13.95 25.43 -39.87
C SER A 35 -12.93 24.83 -40.84
N PRO A 36 -12.94 23.51 -41.08
CA PRO A 36 -11.94 22.85 -41.91
C PRO A 36 -12.44 22.62 -43.34
N THR A 37 -12.33 23.59 -44.25
CA THR A 37 -12.36 23.31 -45.69
C THR A 37 -11.58 24.31 -46.54
N ASN A 38 -10.58 23.75 -47.23
CA ASN A 38 -9.96 24.14 -48.50
C ASN A 38 -8.88 25.23 -48.57
N VAL A 39 -7.87 24.83 -49.34
CA VAL A 39 -6.50 25.34 -49.43
C VAL A 39 -6.40 26.37 -50.55
N SER A 40 -5.84 27.54 -50.25
CA SER A 40 -5.12 28.35 -51.24
C SER A 40 -4.18 29.31 -50.52
N ASN A 41 -2.89 29.20 -50.85
CA ASN A 41 -1.77 29.96 -50.32
C ASN A 41 -2.05 31.47 -50.26
N GLY A 42 -1.92 32.03 -49.07
CA GLY A 42 -2.02 33.45 -48.80
C GLY A 42 -2.46 33.65 -47.36
N SER A 43 -1.60 34.25 -46.55
CA SER A 43 -1.80 34.59 -45.14
C SER A 43 -3.13 35.33 -44.90
N ASN A 44 -4.20 34.56 -44.70
CA ASN A 44 -5.52 35.01 -44.28
C ASN A 44 -6.21 33.82 -43.63
N ASP A 45 -5.76 33.44 -42.44
CA ASP A 45 -6.62 33.35 -41.27
C ASP A 45 -8.14 33.38 -41.58
N GLN A 46 -8.66 32.26 -42.07
CA GLN A 46 -10.08 32.07 -42.41
C GLN A 46 -10.89 31.96 -41.11
N TYR A 47 -11.15 33.10 -40.49
CA TYR A 47 -11.98 33.19 -39.30
C TYR A 47 -13.44 33.41 -39.68
N LEU A 48 -14.32 32.54 -39.20
CA LEU A 48 -15.75 32.79 -39.26
C LEU A 48 -16.09 33.89 -38.25
N ARG A 49 -16.41 35.10 -38.72
CA ARG A 49 -16.90 36.19 -37.86
C ARG A 49 -18.34 35.89 -37.48
N ILE A 50 -18.56 35.72 -36.18
CA ILE A 50 -19.87 35.45 -35.61
C ILE A 50 -20.17 36.47 -34.52
N CYS A 51 -21.45 36.83 -34.43
CA CYS A 51 -21.94 37.71 -33.39
C CYS A 51 -21.81 37.04 -32.01
N LEU A 52 -21.63 37.79 -30.92
CA LEU A 52 -21.47 37.20 -29.58
C LEU A 52 -22.62 36.24 -29.18
N PRO A 53 -23.91 36.56 -29.42
CA PRO A 53 -25.01 35.60 -29.21
C PRO A 53 -24.87 34.33 -30.06
N CYS A 54 -24.43 34.48 -31.31
CA CYS A 54 -24.21 33.38 -32.25
C CYS A 54 -23.09 32.47 -31.76
N THR A 55 -21.98 33.04 -31.25
CA THR A 55 -20.89 32.32 -30.60
C THR A 55 -21.37 31.53 -29.40
N GLN A 56 -22.22 32.12 -28.56
CA GLN A 56 -22.77 31.43 -27.40
C GLN A 56 -23.64 30.23 -27.79
N ILE A 57 -24.53 30.41 -28.77
CA ILE A 57 -25.39 29.31 -29.28
C ILE A 57 -24.53 28.22 -29.92
N ILE A 58 -23.55 28.58 -30.74
CA ILE A 58 -22.67 27.62 -31.41
C ILE A 58 -21.79 26.88 -30.37
N GLN A 59 -21.26 27.57 -29.36
CA GLN A 59 -20.47 26.95 -28.31
C GLN A 59 -21.33 26.04 -27.42
N GLN A 60 -22.57 26.44 -27.11
CA GLN A 60 -23.54 25.58 -26.44
C GLN A 60 -23.88 24.35 -27.28
N HIS A 61 -24.03 24.51 -28.60
CA HIS A 61 -24.30 23.42 -29.52
C HIS A 61 -23.10 22.47 -29.65
N PHE A 62 -21.86 22.99 -29.75
CA PHE A 62 -20.64 22.18 -29.73
C PHE A 62 -20.45 21.46 -28.40
N ASN A 63 -20.75 22.11 -27.28
CA ASN A 63 -20.76 21.47 -25.97
C ASN A 63 -21.84 20.38 -25.95
N GLN A 64 -23.07 20.67 -26.38
CA GLN A 64 -24.14 19.68 -26.45
C GLN A 64 -23.79 18.51 -27.38
N ILE A 65 -23.14 18.72 -28.53
CA ILE A 65 -22.67 17.64 -29.41
C ILE A 65 -21.57 16.84 -28.71
N ARG A 66 -20.63 17.52 -28.05
CA ARG A 66 -19.56 16.89 -27.25
C ARG A 66 -20.13 16.07 -26.08
N TYR A 67 -21.27 16.46 -25.50
CA TYR A 67 -21.92 15.76 -24.39
C TYR A 67 -23.01 14.76 -24.84
N LYS A 68 -23.63 14.92 -26.02
CA LYS A 68 -24.68 14.01 -26.55
C LYS A 68 -24.12 12.72 -27.16
N HIS A 69 -22.87 12.70 -27.61
CA HIS A 69 -22.24 11.55 -28.27
C HIS A 69 -21.30 10.73 -27.38
N ILE A 70 -21.26 10.98 -26.07
CA ILE A 70 -20.48 10.14 -25.17
C ILE A 70 -21.44 9.33 -24.30
N PRO A 71 -21.39 7.98 -24.33
CA PRO A 71 -21.91 7.15 -23.25
C PRO A 71 -20.98 7.33 -22.02
N THR A 72 -20.84 8.58 -21.56
CA THR A 72 -19.80 8.99 -20.58
C THR A 72 -20.14 8.50 -19.19
N ASP A 73 -21.41 8.48 -18.82
CA ASP A 73 -21.78 8.30 -17.42
C ASP A 73 -21.55 6.86 -16.96
N GLU A 74 -21.80 5.88 -17.82
CA GLU A 74 -21.62 4.47 -17.46
C GLU A 74 -20.13 4.10 -17.35
N ILE A 75 -19.30 4.43 -18.36
CA ILE A 75 -17.86 4.17 -18.27
C ILE A 75 -17.22 4.97 -17.15
N PHE A 76 -17.57 6.25 -17.00
CA PHE A 76 -17.02 7.08 -15.95
C PHE A 76 -17.34 6.49 -14.57
N THR A 77 -18.60 6.11 -14.34
CA THR A 77 -19.03 5.46 -13.08
C THR A 77 -18.27 4.15 -12.83
N LEU A 78 -18.08 3.32 -13.86
CA LEU A 78 -17.33 2.07 -13.74
C LEU A 78 -15.84 2.32 -13.49
N TYR A 79 -15.26 3.33 -14.12
CA TYR A 79 -13.88 3.72 -13.90
C TYR A 79 -13.66 4.26 -12.48
N GLU A 80 -14.53 5.13 -11.98
CA GLU A 80 -14.47 5.60 -10.61
C GLU A 80 -14.57 4.46 -9.60
N LYS A 81 -15.43 3.46 -9.85
CA LYS A 81 -15.50 2.23 -9.03
C LYS A 81 -14.19 1.45 -9.02
N ILE A 82 -13.49 1.35 -10.16
CA ILE A 82 -12.16 0.72 -10.23
C ILE A 82 -11.16 1.51 -9.39
N ILE A 83 -11.13 2.84 -9.54
CA ILE A 83 -10.20 3.69 -8.77
C ILE A 83 -10.48 3.59 -7.26
N GLN A 84 -11.74 3.59 -6.86
CA GLN A 84 -12.12 3.40 -5.46
C GLN A 84 -11.63 2.05 -4.93
N ALA A 85 -11.91 0.96 -5.65
CA ALA A 85 -11.48 -0.38 -5.24
C ALA A 85 -9.95 -0.53 -5.21
N LEU A 86 -9.23 0.13 -6.12
CA LEU A 86 -7.77 0.20 -6.11
C LEU A 86 -7.25 0.91 -4.86
N ASN A 87 -7.83 2.06 -4.51
CA ASN A 87 -7.44 2.81 -3.31
C ASN A 87 -7.72 2.02 -2.03
N GLU A 88 -8.89 1.39 -1.93
CA GLU A 88 -9.25 0.52 -0.80
C GLU A 88 -8.25 -0.64 -0.63
N TYR A 89 -7.87 -1.29 -1.73
CA TYR A 89 -6.84 -2.33 -1.70
C TYR A 89 -5.48 -1.77 -1.25
N THR A 90 -5.02 -0.67 -1.83
CA THR A 90 -3.73 -0.05 -1.49
C THR A 90 -3.66 0.41 -0.03
N ASN A 91 -4.76 0.87 0.54
CA ASN A 91 -4.83 1.29 1.94
C ASN A 91 -4.86 0.11 2.92
N ASN A 92 -5.53 -1.00 2.56
CA ASN A 92 -5.68 -2.16 3.42
C ASN A 92 -4.47 -3.12 3.35
N HIS A 93 -3.74 -3.14 2.24
CA HIS A 93 -2.61 -4.05 2.02
C HIS A 93 -1.48 -3.93 3.07
N PRO A 94 -1.04 -2.73 3.51
CA PRO A 94 -0.03 -2.60 4.56
C PRO A 94 -0.42 -3.27 5.87
N THR A 95 -1.70 -3.18 6.26
CA THR A 95 -2.24 -3.84 7.45
C THR A 95 -2.12 -5.36 7.35
N TYR A 96 -2.49 -5.92 6.19
CA TYR A 96 -2.30 -7.36 5.94
C TYR A 96 -0.82 -7.76 6.02
N SER A 97 0.06 -7.00 5.36
CA SER A 97 1.50 -7.28 5.40
C SER A 97 2.03 -7.28 6.83
N ALA A 98 1.65 -6.29 7.63
CA ALA A 98 2.07 -6.19 9.03
C ALA A 98 1.57 -7.38 9.88
N ILE A 99 0.35 -7.85 9.65
CA ILE A 99 -0.20 -9.03 10.33
C ILE A 99 0.59 -10.28 9.96
N VAL A 100 0.83 -10.51 8.67
CA VAL A 100 1.60 -11.67 8.19
C VAL A 100 3.02 -11.64 8.72
N ASP A 101 3.67 -10.47 8.72
CA ASP A 101 5.03 -10.32 9.25
C ASP A 101 5.08 -10.58 10.76
N SER A 102 4.10 -10.08 11.52
CA SER A 102 4.00 -10.35 12.96
C SER A 102 3.81 -11.85 13.25
N LEU A 103 2.95 -12.52 12.48
CA LEU A 103 2.71 -13.96 12.61
C LEU A 103 3.96 -14.79 12.28
N LEU A 104 4.69 -14.42 11.23
CA LEU A 104 5.94 -15.08 10.84
C LEU A 104 7.08 -14.81 11.83
N ASN A 105 7.03 -13.70 12.57
CA ASN A 105 7.98 -13.41 13.64
C ASN A 105 7.61 -14.08 14.98
N GLY A 106 6.51 -14.84 15.05
CA GLY A 106 6.05 -15.47 16.28
C GLY A 106 5.48 -14.48 17.31
N ASP A 107 4.96 -13.33 16.86
CA ASP A 107 4.26 -12.40 17.73
C ASP A 107 2.82 -12.88 18.01
N THR A 108 2.40 -12.81 19.27
CA THR A 108 1.04 -13.21 19.70
C THR A 108 -0.01 -12.11 19.54
N LYS A 109 0.38 -10.95 18.99
CA LYS A 109 -0.48 -9.78 18.83
C LYS A 109 -1.67 -10.05 17.90
N TYR A 110 -1.47 -10.88 16.88
CA TYR A 110 -2.48 -11.19 15.88
C TYR A 110 -2.70 -12.69 15.80
N GLN A 111 -3.91 -13.09 15.41
CA GLN A 111 -4.25 -14.49 15.19
C GLN A 111 -4.32 -14.78 13.69
N ILE A 112 -4.21 -16.06 13.32
CA ILE A 112 -4.39 -16.51 11.94
C ILE A 112 -5.76 -16.08 11.37
N MET A 113 -6.78 -15.95 12.23
CA MET A 113 -8.10 -15.50 11.85
C MET A 113 -8.12 -14.04 11.38
N ASP A 114 -7.26 -13.18 11.95
CA ASP A 114 -7.12 -11.78 11.54
C ASP A 114 -6.46 -11.68 10.17
N ALA A 115 -5.44 -12.51 9.92
CA ALA A 115 -4.81 -12.63 8.60
C ALA A 115 -5.82 -13.10 7.54
N LYS A 116 -6.61 -14.15 7.86
CA LYS A 116 -7.65 -14.68 6.96
C LYS A 116 -8.74 -13.64 6.67
N ARG A 117 -9.18 -12.88 7.68
CA ARG A 117 -10.18 -11.82 7.53
C ARG A 117 -9.66 -10.73 6.60
N THR A 118 -8.47 -10.20 6.90
CA THR A 118 -7.88 -9.10 6.12
C THR A 118 -7.58 -9.55 4.68
N TYR A 119 -7.14 -10.80 4.48
CA TYR A 119 -6.96 -11.36 3.14
C TYR A 119 -8.27 -11.45 2.37
N ARG A 120 -9.36 -11.91 3.01
CA ARG A 120 -10.68 -11.96 2.37
C ARG A 120 -11.14 -10.57 1.94
N ASP A 121 -10.95 -9.56 2.78
CA ASP A 121 -11.30 -8.17 2.45
C ASP A 121 -10.50 -7.69 1.22
N LEU A 122 -9.20 -7.97 1.16
CA LEU A 122 -8.37 -7.70 -0.02
C LEU A 122 -8.87 -8.45 -1.27
N SER A 123 -9.26 -9.72 -1.14
CA SER A 123 -9.83 -10.51 -2.25
C SER A 123 -11.12 -9.90 -2.80
N ILE A 124 -11.98 -9.34 -1.94
CA ILE A 124 -13.21 -8.67 -2.38
C ILE A 124 -12.87 -7.46 -3.27
N HIS A 125 -11.89 -6.63 -2.89
CA HIS A 125 -11.47 -5.49 -3.73
C HIS A 125 -10.82 -5.96 -5.04
N TYR A 126 -10.01 -7.02 -4.99
CA TYR A 126 -9.43 -7.66 -6.19
C TYR A 126 -10.52 -8.10 -7.18
N GLU A 127 -11.54 -8.82 -6.70
CA GLU A 127 -12.66 -9.30 -7.53
C GLU A 127 -13.52 -8.15 -8.07
N LYS A 128 -13.75 -7.10 -7.28
CA LYS A 128 -14.44 -5.89 -7.73
C LYS A 128 -13.71 -5.22 -8.91
N ILE A 129 -12.39 -5.11 -8.85
CA ILE A 129 -11.57 -4.56 -9.95
C ILE A 129 -11.68 -5.45 -11.20
N ASP A 130 -11.53 -6.77 -11.06
CA ASP A 130 -11.59 -7.68 -12.21
C ASP A 130 -12.97 -7.72 -12.87
N SER A 131 -14.04 -7.81 -12.07
CA SER A 131 -15.42 -7.82 -12.56
C SER A 131 -15.82 -6.51 -13.23
N THR A 132 -15.47 -5.36 -12.64
CA THR A 132 -15.76 -4.03 -13.20
C THR A 132 -14.97 -3.78 -14.48
N SER A 133 -13.69 -4.15 -14.52
CA SER A 133 -12.87 -4.01 -15.74
C SER A 133 -13.31 -4.94 -16.88
N LYS A 134 -13.84 -6.14 -16.56
CA LYS A 134 -14.51 -7.01 -17.53
C LYS A 134 -15.81 -6.39 -18.07
N LEU A 135 -16.58 -5.71 -17.23
CA LEU A 135 -17.80 -5.03 -17.66
C LEU A 135 -17.46 -3.88 -18.64
N ILE A 136 -16.44 -3.07 -18.33
CA ILE A 136 -15.96 -2.01 -19.23
C ILE A 136 -15.52 -2.59 -20.60
N LEU A 137 -14.85 -3.75 -20.61
CA LEU A 137 -14.48 -4.40 -21.85
C LEU A 137 -15.71 -4.85 -22.66
N LYS A 138 -16.72 -5.43 -22.01
CA LYS A 138 -17.97 -5.83 -22.68
C LYS A 138 -18.73 -4.64 -23.29
N LEU A 139 -18.66 -3.47 -22.66
CA LEU A 139 -19.25 -2.24 -23.22
C LEU A 139 -18.61 -1.86 -24.55
N ALA A 140 -17.32 -2.16 -24.77
CA ALA A 140 -16.66 -1.94 -26.04
C ALA A 140 -17.12 -2.91 -27.14
N ASP A 141 -17.48 -4.14 -26.79
CA ASP A 141 -17.91 -5.17 -27.77
C ASP A 141 -19.39 -5.02 -28.18
N ASN A 142 -20.23 -4.47 -27.30
CA ASN A 142 -21.66 -4.29 -27.55
C ASN A 142 -21.98 -3.09 -28.45
N ASP A 143 -21.14 -2.06 -28.44
CA ASP A 143 -21.36 -0.83 -29.20
C ASP A 143 -20.82 -0.98 -30.64
N LYS A 144 -21.62 -1.62 -31.50
CA LYS A 144 -21.29 -1.86 -32.93
C LYS A 144 -21.09 -0.57 -33.74
N THR A 145 -21.45 0.57 -33.18
CA THR A 145 -21.31 1.92 -33.75
C THR A 145 -20.10 2.70 -33.23
N SER A 146 -19.35 2.15 -32.27
CA SER A 146 -18.34 2.93 -31.54
C SER A 146 -17.11 3.25 -32.38
N ASP A 147 -16.74 4.53 -32.37
CA ASP A 147 -15.47 5.04 -32.85
C ASP A 147 -14.32 4.21 -32.22
N ASN A 148 -13.33 3.81 -33.03
CA ASN A 148 -12.21 2.93 -32.63
C ASN A 148 -11.55 3.40 -31.32
N ARG A 149 -11.58 4.71 -31.05
CA ARG A 149 -11.08 5.36 -29.84
C ARG A 149 -11.76 4.90 -28.54
N TYR A 150 -13.07 4.66 -28.55
CA TYR A 150 -13.81 4.20 -27.36
C TYR A 150 -13.41 2.77 -26.98
N ALA A 151 -13.34 1.87 -27.96
CA ALA A 151 -12.88 0.49 -27.75
C ALA A 151 -11.42 0.44 -27.29
N ILE A 152 -10.55 1.30 -27.83
CA ILE A 152 -9.16 1.44 -27.37
C ILE A 152 -9.11 1.89 -25.90
N LEU A 153 -9.92 2.86 -25.49
CA LEU A 153 -9.98 3.31 -24.09
C LEU A 153 -10.37 2.17 -23.15
N CYS A 154 -11.44 1.43 -23.44
CA CYS A 154 -11.88 0.30 -22.62
C CYS A 154 -10.81 -0.78 -22.48
N ARG A 155 -10.11 -1.11 -23.59
CA ARG A 155 -8.99 -2.05 -23.58
C ARG A 155 -7.83 -1.55 -22.72
N ASN A 156 -7.47 -0.28 -22.83
CA ASN A 156 -6.41 0.31 -22.00
C ASN A 156 -6.76 0.28 -20.51
N ILE A 157 -8.01 0.61 -20.14
CA ILE A 157 -8.48 0.51 -18.75
C ILE A 157 -8.39 -0.93 -18.25
N ARG A 158 -8.77 -1.92 -19.07
CA ARG A 158 -8.66 -3.33 -18.73
C ARG A 158 -7.21 -3.78 -18.56
N THR A 159 -6.33 -3.40 -19.49
CA THR A 159 -4.89 -3.70 -19.41
C THR A 159 -4.28 -3.14 -18.14
N TYR A 160 -4.55 -1.87 -17.83
CA TYR A 160 -4.09 -1.25 -16.59
C TYR A 160 -4.60 -2.00 -15.35
N SER A 161 -5.89 -2.32 -15.33
CA SER A 161 -6.50 -3.06 -14.21
C SER A 161 -5.83 -4.41 -14.00
N LEU A 162 -5.60 -5.17 -15.07
CA LEU A 162 -4.88 -6.46 -15.02
C LEU A 162 -3.46 -6.32 -14.51
N GLN A 163 -2.73 -5.31 -14.98
CA GLN A 163 -1.36 -5.05 -14.52
C GLN A 163 -1.33 -4.71 -13.03
N SER A 164 -2.26 -3.88 -12.54
CA SER A 164 -2.39 -3.60 -11.10
C SER A 164 -2.71 -4.86 -10.30
N LEU A 165 -3.63 -5.70 -10.77
CA LEU A 165 -3.96 -6.98 -10.13
C LEU A 165 -2.77 -7.96 -10.10
N GLN A 166 -1.95 -7.99 -11.15
CA GLN A 166 -0.70 -8.77 -11.16
C GLN A 166 0.29 -8.25 -10.13
N ASN A 167 0.50 -6.93 -10.06
CA ASN A 167 1.37 -6.32 -9.06
C ASN A 167 0.91 -6.66 -7.64
N PHE A 168 -0.40 -6.63 -7.39
CA PHE A 168 -1.02 -7.04 -6.14
C PHE A 168 -0.79 -8.52 -5.80
N ALA A 169 -0.93 -9.41 -6.79
CA ALA A 169 -0.67 -10.84 -6.60
C ALA A 169 0.80 -11.12 -6.26
N ILE A 170 1.73 -10.37 -6.86
CA ILE A 170 3.17 -10.47 -6.56
C ILE A 170 3.50 -9.89 -5.17
N SER A 171 2.87 -8.78 -4.78
CA SER A 171 3.15 -8.13 -3.50
C SER A 171 2.50 -8.83 -2.30
N THR A 172 1.39 -9.53 -2.52
CA THR A 172 0.64 -10.19 -1.45
C THR A 172 1.34 -11.47 -1.04
N LYS A 173 1.94 -11.49 0.15
CA LYS A 173 2.49 -12.71 0.75
C LYS A 173 1.36 -13.73 0.96
N ARG A 174 1.66 -15.02 0.79
CA ARG A 174 0.72 -16.12 1.10
C ARG A 174 0.35 -16.08 2.58
N ILE A 175 -0.91 -16.40 2.90
CA ILE A 175 -1.33 -16.60 4.28
C ILE A 175 -0.46 -17.71 4.90
N PRO A 176 0.24 -17.44 6.03
CA PRO A 176 1.02 -18.46 6.74
C PRO A 176 0.14 -19.64 7.16
N THR A 177 0.67 -20.86 7.09
CA THR A 177 -0.04 -22.03 7.63
C THR A 177 0.08 -22.07 9.15
N GLU A 178 -0.82 -22.80 9.81
CA GLU A 178 -0.76 -22.97 11.27
C GLU A 178 0.59 -23.55 11.71
N ASP A 179 1.15 -24.47 10.91
CA ASP A 179 2.47 -25.06 11.15
C ASP A 179 3.61 -24.04 10.99
N ASP A 180 3.50 -23.08 10.07
CA ASP A 180 4.49 -22.00 9.92
C ASP A 180 4.50 -21.08 11.14
N ILE A 181 3.31 -20.72 11.63
CA ILE A 181 3.14 -19.88 12.82
C ILE A 181 3.67 -20.60 14.06
N LYS A 182 3.34 -21.89 14.20
CA LYS A 182 3.83 -22.71 15.31
C LYS A 182 5.35 -22.80 15.31
N ARG A 183 5.97 -23.08 14.15
CA ARG A 183 7.43 -23.11 14.02
C ARG A 183 8.07 -21.77 14.37
N ALA A 184 7.49 -20.65 13.93
CA ALA A 184 7.98 -19.32 14.26
C ALA A 184 7.89 -19.03 15.76
N CYS A 185 6.79 -19.40 16.40
CA CYS A 185 6.58 -19.25 17.84
C CYS A 185 7.58 -20.10 18.66
N ASP A 186 7.73 -21.37 18.27
CA ASP A 186 8.66 -22.30 18.91
C ASP A 186 10.11 -21.81 18.75
N GLU A 187 10.49 -21.31 17.57
CA GLU A 187 11.82 -20.76 17.31
C GLU A 187 12.08 -19.48 18.11
N LYS A 188 11.12 -18.56 18.18
CA LYS A 188 11.24 -17.35 19.01
C LYS A 188 11.44 -17.70 20.48
N LYS A 189 10.66 -18.65 21.00
CA LYS A 189 10.80 -19.15 22.37
C LYS A 189 12.16 -19.80 22.60
N ARG A 190 12.67 -20.57 21.62
CA ARG A 190 14.01 -21.17 21.67
C ARG A 190 15.09 -20.10 21.78
N LEU A 191 15.05 -19.08 20.92
CA LEU A 191 16.01 -17.98 20.94
C LEU A 191 15.95 -17.17 22.23
N GLU A 192 14.76 -16.93 22.78
CA GLU A 192 14.59 -16.26 24.07
C GLU A 192 15.19 -17.09 25.22
N ASN A 193 14.93 -18.40 25.22
CA ASN A 193 15.51 -19.32 26.19
C ASN A 193 17.04 -19.40 26.07
N GLU A 194 17.58 -19.42 24.85
CA GLU A 194 19.02 -19.39 24.61
C GLU A 194 19.66 -18.08 25.10
N ARG A 195 19.03 -16.93 24.83
CA ARG A 195 19.46 -15.63 25.37
C ARG A 195 19.42 -15.61 26.88
N MET A 196 18.36 -16.14 27.49
CA MET A 196 18.23 -16.21 28.94
C MET A 196 19.25 -17.16 29.57
N ALA A 197 19.55 -18.30 28.94
CA ALA A 197 20.60 -19.22 29.39
C ALA A 197 22.00 -18.61 29.27
N GLN A 198 22.28 -17.90 28.17
CA GLN A 198 23.52 -17.13 28.01
C GLN A 198 23.64 -16.08 29.11
N PHE A 199 22.57 -15.32 29.38
CA PHE A 199 22.56 -14.35 30.46
C PHE A 199 22.76 -15.00 31.83
N ALA A 200 22.09 -16.12 32.11
CA ALA A 200 22.24 -16.85 33.37
C ALA A 200 23.69 -17.29 33.62
N SER A 201 24.44 -17.61 32.57
CA SER A 201 25.87 -17.96 32.70
C SER A 201 26.73 -16.81 33.24
N THR A 202 26.26 -15.56 33.13
CA THR A 202 26.92 -14.36 33.68
C THR A 202 26.58 -14.12 35.16
N ILE A 203 25.53 -14.77 35.69
CA ILE A 203 25.12 -14.63 37.07
C ILE A 203 26.06 -15.46 37.96
N PRO A 204 26.68 -14.86 38.99
CA PRO A 204 27.48 -15.60 39.96
C PRO A 204 26.67 -16.75 40.58
N GLY A 205 27.22 -17.96 40.57
CA GLY A 205 26.54 -19.17 41.05
C GLY A 205 25.78 -19.97 39.98
N LEU A 206 25.46 -19.39 38.81
CA LEU A 206 24.78 -20.11 37.71
C LEU A 206 25.66 -20.47 36.50
N SER A 207 26.93 -20.11 36.52
CA SER A 207 27.88 -20.32 35.40
C SER A 207 27.95 -21.78 34.90
N SER A 208 27.62 -22.78 35.73
CA SER A 208 27.61 -24.21 35.36
C SER A 208 26.39 -24.65 34.53
N TYR A 209 25.29 -23.88 34.51
CA TYR A 209 24.07 -24.23 33.79
C TYR A 209 24.08 -23.69 32.35
N VAL A 210 24.96 -24.26 31.52
CA VAL A 210 25.11 -23.90 30.09
C VAL A 210 24.02 -24.54 29.21
N SER A 211 23.39 -25.62 29.68
CA SER A 211 22.45 -26.45 28.91
C SER A 211 20.97 -26.28 29.30
N GLY A 212 20.65 -25.38 30.21
CA GLY A 212 19.28 -25.06 30.62
C GLY A 212 19.16 -24.72 32.10
N ILE A 213 18.42 -23.65 32.39
CA ILE A 213 18.16 -23.19 33.76
C ILE A 213 17.10 -24.09 34.39
N PRO A 214 17.26 -24.57 35.63
CA PRO A 214 16.21 -25.28 36.34
C PRO A 214 14.92 -24.45 36.39
N VAL A 215 13.76 -25.05 36.11
CA VAL A 215 12.45 -24.37 36.07
C VAL A 215 12.17 -23.55 37.34
N LYS A 216 12.63 -24.03 38.51
CA LYS A 216 12.48 -23.31 39.79
C LYS A 216 13.28 -22.00 39.86
N LEU A 217 14.37 -21.89 39.10
CA LEU A 217 15.25 -20.73 39.04
C LEU A 217 14.88 -19.77 37.91
N GLU A 218 14.11 -20.19 36.90
CA GLU A 218 13.68 -19.31 35.78
C GLU A 218 13.08 -17.97 36.24
N PRO A 219 12.16 -17.91 37.23
CA PRO A 219 11.60 -16.63 37.68
C PRO A 219 12.66 -15.70 38.29
N PHE A 220 13.64 -16.27 39.02
CA PHE A 220 14.72 -15.50 39.65
C PHE A 220 15.72 -14.99 38.63
N VAL A 221 16.09 -15.80 37.64
CA VAL A 221 16.93 -15.36 36.52
C VAL A 221 16.24 -14.28 35.70
N HIS A 222 14.94 -14.42 35.45
CA HIS A 222 14.16 -13.42 34.74
C HIS A 222 14.10 -12.09 35.52
N GLN A 223 13.87 -12.15 36.83
CA GLN A 223 13.89 -10.95 37.68
C GLN A 223 15.27 -10.31 37.71
N TYR A 224 16.33 -11.11 37.81
CA TYR A 224 17.71 -10.61 37.77
C TYR A 224 18.00 -9.90 36.44
N TYR A 225 17.58 -10.49 35.31
CA TYR A 225 17.67 -9.86 33.99
C TYR A 225 16.97 -8.50 33.95
N GLN A 226 15.71 -8.43 34.39
CA GLN A 226 14.97 -7.16 34.43
C GLN A 226 15.66 -6.09 35.27
N VAL A 227 16.11 -6.44 36.49
CA VAL A 227 16.79 -5.50 37.39
C VAL A 227 18.11 -5.02 36.77
N THR A 228 18.87 -5.89 36.08
CA THR A 228 20.09 -5.45 35.37
C THR A 228 19.80 -4.45 34.25
N GLN A 229 18.70 -4.62 33.50
CA GLN A 229 18.29 -3.66 32.45
C GLN A 229 17.90 -2.31 33.05
N PHE A 230 17.15 -2.30 34.16
CA PHE A 230 16.82 -1.06 34.86
C PHE A 230 18.06 -0.38 35.46
N LEU A 231 19.01 -1.15 35.97
CA LEU A 231 20.27 -0.63 36.50
C LEU A 231 21.11 0.03 35.40
N GLU A 232 21.19 -0.58 34.22
CA GLU A 232 21.87 0.00 33.06
C GLU A 232 21.21 1.33 32.64
N GLN A 233 19.88 1.37 32.58
CA GLN A 233 19.14 2.59 32.28
C GLN A 233 19.35 3.69 33.35
N ALA A 234 19.31 3.33 34.64
CA ALA A 234 19.55 4.27 35.73
C ALA A 234 20.98 4.85 35.70
N LYS A 235 21.96 4.05 35.29
CA LYS A 235 23.35 4.50 35.07
C LYS A 235 23.46 5.50 33.92
N LEU A 236 22.77 5.25 32.80
CA LEU A 236 22.71 6.19 31.67
C LEU A 236 22.04 7.51 32.06
N ASP A 237 21.00 7.45 32.89
CA ASP A 237 20.22 8.61 33.31
C ASP A 237 20.81 9.33 34.54
N GLY A 238 21.89 8.83 35.13
CA GLY A 238 22.55 9.42 36.30
C GLY A 238 21.73 9.39 37.60
N ARG A 239 20.75 8.48 37.71
CA ARG A 239 19.88 8.37 38.91
C ARG A 239 20.57 7.56 40.01
N HIS A 240 21.43 8.22 40.79
CA HIS A 240 22.26 7.57 41.81
C HIS A 240 21.49 6.80 42.90
N GLU A 241 20.34 7.30 43.36
CA GLU A 241 19.51 6.62 44.37
C GLU A 241 18.91 5.31 43.84
N ASP A 242 18.44 5.32 42.59
CA ASP A 242 17.92 4.12 41.93
C ASP A 242 19.02 3.08 41.70
N ILE A 243 20.24 3.52 41.36
CA ILE A 243 21.40 2.63 41.17
C ILE A 243 21.69 1.86 42.45
N GLU A 244 21.78 2.54 43.60
CA GLU A 244 22.07 1.89 44.88
C GLU A 244 20.95 0.88 45.26
N SER A 245 19.69 1.28 45.10
CA SER A 245 18.55 0.40 45.39
C SER A 245 18.52 -0.83 44.49
N LEU A 246 18.81 -0.67 43.18
CA LEU A 246 18.82 -1.78 42.22
C LEU A 246 20.02 -2.71 42.44
N GLU A 247 21.19 -2.19 42.81
CA GLU A 247 22.36 -3.00 43.18
C GLU A 247 22.10 -3.82 44.45
N MET A 248 21.36 -3.27 45.42
CA MET A 248 20.94 -4.03 46.60
C MET A 248 19.98 -5.16 46.24
N ASN A 249 19.01 -4.90 45.35
CA ASN A 249 18.06 -5.90 44.86
C ASN A 249 18.79 -7.07 44.16
N LEU A 250 19.79 -6.78 43.31
CA LEU A 250 20.60 -7.82 42.66
C LEU A 250 21.31 -8.73 43.67
N LYS A 251 21.92 -8.16 44.72
CA LYS A 251 22.56 -8.95 45.79
C LYS A 251 21.58 -9.85 46.53
N GLU A 252 20.34 -9.40 46.75
CA GLU A 252 19.30 -10.22 47.37
C GLU A 252 18.87 -11.37 46.45
N LEU A 253 18.71 -11.11 45.16
CA LEU A 253 18.41 -12.13 44.16
C LEU A 253 19.52 -13.19 44.07
N GLU A 254 20.80 -12.80 44.09
CA GLU A 254 21.94 -13.74 44.13
C GLU A 254 21.88 -14.65 45.36
N ARG A 255 21.58 -14.10 46.54
CA ARG A 255 21.43 -14.90 47.76
C ARG A 255 20.26 -15.88 47.66
N ALA A 256 19.13 -15.44 47.12
CA ALA A 256 17.96 -16.29 46.92
C ALA A 256 18.24 -17.44 45.94
N ILE A 257 18.92 -17.14 44.84
CA ILE A 257 19.37 -18.12 43.84
C ILE A 257 20.27 -19.17 44.49
N ASN A 258 21.32 -18.74 45.21
CA ASN A 258 22.24 -19.66 45.89
C ASN A 258 21.52 -20.52 46.94
N ALA A 259 20.58 -19.94 47.69
CA ALA A 259 19.80 -20.68 48.68
C ALA A 259 18.89 -21.75 48.06
N ILE A 260 18.39 -21.54 46.83
CA ILE A 260 17.58 -22.52 46.10
C ILE A 260 18.46 -23.61 45.49
N GLN A 261 19.67 -23.29 45.03
CA GLN A 261 20.60 -24.29 44.49
C GLN A 261 21.05 -25.33 45.53
N HIS A 262 21.15 -24.93 46.80
CA HIS A 262 21.61 -25.78 47.90
C HIS A 262 20.48 -26.44 48.71
N LYS A 263 19.23 -26.38 48.22
CA LYS A 263 18.05 -27.06 48.82
C LYS A 263 17.58 -28.23 47.98
#